data_AF-A0A9E1RE34-F1
#
_entry.id   AF-A0A9E1RE34-F1
#
_cell.length_a   1.000
_cell.length_b   1.000
_cell.length_c   1.000
_cell.angle_alpha   90.00
_cell.angle_beta   90.00
_cell.angle_gamma   90.00
#
_symmetry.space_group_name_H-M   'P 1'
#
loop_
_entity.id
_entity.type
_entity.pdbx_description
1 polymer ?
#
loop_
_entity_poly.entity_id
_entity_poly.type
_entity_poly.pdbx_seq_one_letter_code
_entity_poly.pdbx_strand_id
1 'polypeptide(L)'
;MLTDSVMIESNNSSQVTQDNLSIRERGVSSAREYSRIVETFNRVLEYKERFRLSIEGKLAVIGTQVKENIENLETLMRNIDIYAQNIDKISNNLGQLQTEENSIKARYEELLNGSTSLDSIPVISDDDRAHDDLDSAGSREYLIQRRRNYLENLDKSFKRLDGELFSIEKLRSELTRARGEILVKKDDALKKINFLEENGARLLDDVKRVEMELESSNNEERLLINEFMRLVNGAEKTLEISDEIDHILFTYLTAAESKDIASRNQVPAVD
;
A
#
# COMPACT_ATOMS: atom_id res chain seq x y z
N MET A 1 23.33 98.56 50.73
CA MET A 1 23.89 97.26 51.12
C MET A 1 22.70 96.35 51.39
N LEU A 2 22.17 95.64 50.40
CA LEU A 2 22.67 94.38 49.83
C LEU A 2 23.01 93.36 50.91
N THR A 3 22.07 92.47 51.18
CA THR A 3 22.36 91.05 51.43
C THR A 3 21.30 90.25 50.71
N ASP A 4 21.72 89.67 49.59
CA ASP A 4 20.98 88.75 48.75
C ASP A 4 20.55 87.51 49.53
N SER A 5 19.27 87.18 49.37
CA SER A 5 18.73 85.88 49.73
C SER A 5 19.13 84.92 48.61
N VAL A 6 20.16 84.10 48.86
CA VAL A 6 20.49 82.97 47.99
C VAL A 6 19.38 81.93 48.17
N MET A 7 18.39 81.99 47.29
CA MET A 7 17.43 80.91 47.12
C MET A 7 18.17 79.67 46.63
N ILE A 8 18.01 78.62 47.41
CA ILE A 8 18.35 77.24 47.12
C ILE A 8 17.83 76.89 45.72
N GLU A 9 18.74 76.59 44.78
CA GLU A 9 18.42 75.90 43.54
C GLU A 9 17.77 74.56 43.90
N SER A 10 16.44 74.53 43.88
CA SER A 10 15.69 73.29 43.98
C SER A 10 15.98 72.48 42.72
N ASN A 11 16.68 71.35 42.89
CA ASN A 11 16.75 70.22 41.98
C ASN A 11 15.34 69.78 41.55
N ASN A 12 14.76 70.47 40.57
CA ASN A 12 13.57 70.02 39.87
C ASN A 12 14.04 69.20 38.68
N SER A 13 14.28 67.91 38.93
CA SER A 13 14.09 66.91 37.87
C SER A 13 12.72 67.19 37.26
N SER A 14 12.69 67.77 36.06
CA SER A 14 11.43 68.22 35.46
C SER A 14 10.49 67.02 35.30
N GLN A 15 9.19 67.20 35.54
CA GLN A 15 8.17 66.17 35.31
C GLN A 15 8.34 65.50 33.93
N VAL A 16 8.74 66.30 32.92
CA VAL A 16 9.05 65.86 31.56
C VAL A 16 10.21 64.86 31.50
N THR A 17 11.27 65.06 32.30
CA THR A 17 12.41 64.13 32.37
C THR A 17 11.98 62.77 32.95
N GLN A 18 11.10 62.80 33.97
CA GLN A 18 10.58 61.60 34.62
C GLN A 18 9.58 60.85 33.72
N ASP A 19 8.72 61.58 33.01
CA ASP A 19 7.79 61.04 32.02
C ASP A 19 8.55 60.41 30.82
N ASN A 20 9.61 61.07 30.33
CA ASN A 20 10.44 60.53 29.25
C ASN A 20 11.19 59.25 29.66
N LEU A 21 11.69 59.16 30.89
CA LEU A 21 12.30 57.94 31.42
C LEU A 21 11.27 56.79 31.50
N SER A 22 10.08 57.08 32.01
CA SER A 22 8.96 56.13 32.08
C SER A 22 8.53 55.61 30.70
N ILE A 23 8.40 56.51 29.71
CA ILE A 23 8.08 56.15 28.32
C ILE A 23 9.20 55.27 27.71
N ARG A 24 10.46 55.62 27.95
CA ARG A 24 11.61 54.85 27.44
C ARG A 24 11.69 53.46 28.06
N GLU A 25 11.50 53.33 29.38
CA GLU A 25 11.44 52.03 30.04
C GLU A 25 10.29 51.18 29.51
N ARG A 26 9.11 51.78 29.31
CA ARG A 26 7.95 51.10 28.72
C ARG A 26 8.25 50.62 27.30
N GLY A 27 8.88 51.45 26.45
CA GLY A 27 9.29 51.06 25.10
C GLY A 27 10.31 49.92 25.08
N VAL A 28 11.32 49.96 25.97
CA VAL A 28 12.30 48.87 26.12
C VAL A 28 11.65 47.57 26.60
N SER A 29 10.69 47.66 27.54
CA SER A 29 9.93 46.50 28.02
C SER A 29 9.10 45.88 26.90
N SER A 30 8.34 46.70 26.15
CA SER A 30 7.55 46.23 25.00
C SER A 30 8.40 45.59 23.91
N ALA A 31 9.59 46.15 23.60
CA ALA A 31 10.51 45.56 22.63
C ALA A 31 11.01 44.18 23.07
N ARG A 32 11.36 44.01 24.36
CA ARG A 32 11.77 42.71 24.92
C ARG A 32 10.63 41.69 24.90
N GLU A 33 9.42 42.12 25.24
CA GLU A 33 8.23 41.25 25.18
C GLU A 33 7.96 40.80 23.75
N TYR A 34 8.02 41.72 22.78
CA TYR A 34 7.86 41.39 21.37
C TYR A 34 8.91 40.39 20.88
N SER A 35 10.20 40.62 21.19
CA SER A 35 11.26 39.66 20.84
C SER A 35 11.00 38.27 21.43
N ARG A 36 10.58 38.19 22.70
CA ARG A 36 10.25 36.92 23.35
C ARG A 36 9.06 36.23 22.69
N ILE A 37 8.05 36.98 22.30
CA ILE A 37 6.87 36.45 21.59
C ILE A 37 7.30 35.89 20.23
N VAL A 38 8.07 36.64 19.44
CA VAL A 38 8.58 36.18 18.13
C VAL A 38 9.42 34.90 18.27
N GLU A 39 10.32 34.84 19.24
CA GLU A 39 11.13 33.64 19.51
C GLU A 39 10.25 32.44 19.87
N THR A 40 9.20 32.67 20.66
CA THR A 40 8.25 31.61 21.04
C THR A 40 7.46 31.11 19.83
N PHE A 41 6.97 32.01 18.97
CA PHE A 41 6.29 31.64 17.72
C PHE A 41 7.20 30.80 16.82
N ASN A 42 8.44 31.23 16.60
CA ASN A 42 9.41 30.49 15.79
C ASN A 42 9.63 29.07 16.32
N ARG A 43 9.83 28.93 17.64
CA ARG A 43 10.02 27.62 18.26
C ARG A 43 8.79 26.71 18.12
N VAL A 44 7.59 27.26 18.21
CA VAL A 44 6.35 26.49 18.02
C VAL A 44 6.18 26.09 16.55
N LEU A 45 6.48 26.97 15.60
CA LEU A 45 6.42 26.66 14.16
C LEU A 45 7.43 25.58 13.77
N GLU A 46 8.65 25.64 14.29
CA GLU A 46 9.64 24.57 14.09
C GLU A 46 9.15 23.21 14.62
N TYR A 47 8.51 23.21 15.79
CA TYR A 47 7.91 22.01 16.35
C TYR A 47 6.77 21.48 15.46
N LYS A 48 5.89 22.37 14.99
CA LYS A 48 4.77 22.03 14.08
C LYS A 48 5.26 21.42 12.77
N GLU A 49 6.33 21.95 12.20
CA GLU A 49 6.94 21.40 10.99
C GLU A 49 7.50 19.99 11.22
N ARG A 50 8.22 19.76 12.33
CA ARG A 50 8.69 18.42 12.69
C ARG A 50 7.52 17.44 12.91
N PHE A 51 6.44 17.91 13.52
CA PHE A 51 5.23 17.11 13.72
C PHE A 51 4.57 16.75 12.39
N ARG A 52 4.44 17.71 11.46
CA ARG A 52 3.92 17.49 10.09
C ARG A 52 4.74 16.43 9.36
N LEU A 53 6.08 16.57 9.33
CA LEU A 53 6.97 15.59 8.71
C LEU A 53 6.84 14.19 9.34
N SER A 54 6.66 14.12 10.67
CA SER A 54 6.40 12.86 11.36
C SER A 54 5.08 12.22 10.92
N ILE A 55 4.00 13.00 10.76
CA ILE A 55 2.72 12.52 10.24
C ILE A 55 2.85 12.03 8.80
N GLU A 56 3.51 12.80 7.93
CA GLU A 56 3.74 12.42 6.53
C GLU A 56 4.53 11.11 6.43
N GLY A 57 5.54 10.93 7.29
CA GLY A 57 6.25 9.66 7.41
C GLY A 57 5.35 8.50 7.81
N LYS A 58 4.44 8.69 8.79
CA LYS A 58 3.45 7.65 9.18
C LYS A 58 2.52 7.31 8.03
N LEU A 59 1.97 8.32 7.34
CA LEU A 59 1.09 8.11 6.18
C LEU A 59 1.80 7.38 5.04
N ALA A 60 3.08 7.68 4.79
CA ALA A 60 3.87 6.97 3.78
C ALA A 60 4.01 5.48 4.12
N VAL A 61 4.30 5.13 5.39
CA VAL A 61 4.40 3.74 5.85
C VAL A 61 3.06 3.02 5.74
N ILE A 62 1.96 3.66 6.15
CA ILE A 62 0.62 3.08 5.99
C ILE A 62 0.31 2.89 4.51
N GLY A 63 0.68 3.86 3.65
CA GLY A 63 0.52 3.77 2.21
C GLY A 63 1.24 2.57 1.59
N THR A 64 2.47 2.27 2.03
CA THR A 64 3.17 1.05 1.57
C THR A 64 2.47 -0.22 2.03
N GLN A 65 1.99 -0.26 3.28
CA GLN A 65 1.26 -1.41 3.82
C GLN A 65 -0.06 -1.65 3.10
N VAL A 66 -0.82 -0.59 2.80
CA VAL A 66 -2.07 -0.66 2.04
C VAL A 66 -1.81 -1.21 0.63
N LYS A 67 -0.77 -0.71 -0.04
CA LYS A 67 -0.38 -1.17 -1.37
C LYS A 67 -0.05 -2.67 -1.36
N GLU A 68 0.81 -3.11 -0.44
CA GLU A 68 1.15 -4.54 -0.29
C GLU A 68 -0.08 -5.39 0.02
N ASN A 69 -1.00 -4.88 0.85
CA ASN A 69 -2.23 -5.58 1.20
C ASN A 69 -3.13 -5.79 -0.04
N ILE A 70 -3.26 -4.76 -0.89
CA ILE A 70 -4.03 -4.82 -2.15
C ILE A 70 -3.39 -5.81 -3.14
N GLU A 71 -2.07 -5.73 -3.37
CA GLU A 71 -1.36 -6.62 -4.29
C GLU A 71 -1.49 -8.10 -3.87
N ASN A 72 -1.45 -8.36 -2.56
CA ASN A 72 -1.68 -9.70 -2.01
C ASN A 72 -3.11 -10.19 -2.20
N LEU A 73 -4.11 -9.31 -2.00
CA LEU A 73 -5.52 -9.63 -2.24
C LEU A 73 -5.77 -9.97 -3.72
N GLU A 74 -5.29 -9.15 -4.65
CA GLU A 74 -5.42 -9.39 -6.10
C GLU A 74 -4.82 -10.73 -6.51
N THR A 75 -3.64 -11.06 -5.96
CA THR A 75 -2.97 -12.34 -6.21
C THR A 75 -3.81 -13.51 -5.70
N LEU A 76 -4.37 -13.42 -4.49
CA LEU A 76 -5.21 -14.47 -3.92
C LEU A 76 -6.52 -14.66 -4.69
N MET A 77 -7.16 -13.56 -5.11
CA MET A 77 -8.37 -13.61 -5.93
C MET A 77 -8.11 -14.35 -7.24
N ARG A 78 -7.02 -14.01 -7.94
CA ARG A 78 -6.61 -14.72 -9.16
C ARG A 78 -6.34 -16.20 -8.91
N ASN A 79 -5.70 -16.55 -7.79
CA ASN A 79 -5.45 -17.94 -7.43
C ASN A 79 -6.75 -18.71 -7.19
N ILE A 80 -7.75 -18.09 -6.54
CA ILE A 80 -9.07 -18.69 -6.33
C ILE A 80 -9.77 -18.99 -7.64
N ASP A 81 -9.71 -18.07 -8.61
CA ASP A 81 -10.28 -18.29 -9.94
C ASP A 81 -9.60 -19.47 -10.64
N ILE A 82 -8.28 -19.56 -10.55
CA ILE A 82 -7.51 -20.70 -11.09
C ILE A 82 -7.93 -22.01 -10.39
N TYR A 83 -8.09 -22.00 -9.06
CA TYR A 83 -8.55 -23.17 -8.32
C TYR A 83 -9.95 -23.60 -8.75
N ALA A 84 -10.88 -22.66 -8.95
CA ALA A 84 -12.22 -22.95 -9.44
C ALA A 84 -12.17 -23.61 -10.83
N GLN A 85 -11.44 -23.02 -11.78
CA GLN A 85 -11.28 -23.57 -13.13
C GLN A 85 -10.65 -24.97 -13.11
N ASN A 86 -9.67 -25.20 -12.23
CA ASN A 86 -9.03 -26.51 -12.11
C ASN A 86 -9.98 -27.56 -11.51
N ILE A 87 -10.81 -27.18 -10.53
CA ILE A 87 -11.84 -28.06 -9.98
C ILE A 87 -12.84 -28.46 -11.06
N ASP A 88 -13.27 -27.51 -11.91
CA ASP A 88 -14.20 -27.78 -13.01
C ASP A 88 -13.58 -28.72 -14.06
N LYS A 89 -12.32 -28.47 -14.45
CA LYS A 89 -11.56 -29.36 -15.35
C LYS A 89 -11.46 -30.77 -14.80
N ILE A 90 -11.10 -30.93 -13.52
CA ILE A 90 -11.03 -32.26 -12.89
C ILE A 90 -12.41 -32.92 -12.88
N SER A 91 -13.47 -32.17 -12.57
CA SER A 91 -14.83 -32.71 -12.54
C SER A 91 -15.28 -33.20 -13.92
N ASN A 92 -14.95 -32.47 -14.98
CA ASN A 92 -15.19 -32.90 -16.36
C ASN A 92 -14.41 -34.17 -16.71
N ASN A 93 -13.12 -34.23 -16.37
CA ASN A 93 -12.29 -35.41 -16.61
C ASN A 93 -12.80 -36.65 -15.86
N LEU A 94 -13.25 -36.48 -14.62
CA LEU A 94 -13.88 -37.56 -13.85
C LEU A 94 -15.16 -38.07 -14.52
N GLY A 95 -15.98 -37.18 -15.08
CA GLY A 95 -17.18 -37.55 -15.85
C GLY A 95 -16.86 -38.31 -17.15
N GLN A 96 -15.78 -37.91 -17.84
CA GLN A 96 -15.29 -38.63 -19.02
C GLN A 96 -14.80 -40.03 -18.66
N LEU A 97 -13.95 -40.15 -17.64
CA LEU A 97 -13.46 -41.45 -17.14
C LEU A 97 -14.63 -42.37 -16.73
N GLN A 98 -15.68 -41.83 -16.11
CA GLN A 98 -16.86 -42.63 -15.76
C GLN A 98 -17.59 -43.17 -17.00
N THR A 99 -17.65 -42.38 -18.08
CA THR A 99 -18.27 -42.80 -19.35
C THR A 99 -17.43 -43.86 -20.04
N GLU A 100 -16.10 -43.70 -20.06
CA GLU A 100 -15.15 -44.70 -20.56
C GLU A 100 -15.23 -46.00 -19.75
N GLU A 101 -15.23 -45.92 -18.42
CA GLU A 101 -15.37 -47.06 -17.51
C GLU A 101 -16.65 -47.86 -17.81
N ASN A 102 -17.78 -47.16 -17.99
CA ASN A 102 -19.05 -47.78 -18.33
C ASN A 102 -19.02 -48.44 -19.71
N SER A 103 -18.36 -47.82 -20.70
CA SER A 103 -18.20 -48.41 -22.03
C SER A 103 -17.36 -49.69 -22.00
N ILE A 104 -16.26 -49.69 -21.24
CA ILE A 104 -15.41 -50.86 -21.06
C ILE A 104 -16.15 -51.97 -20.33
N LYS A 105 -16.88 -51.66 -19.25
CA LYS A 105 -17.73 -52.62 -18.54
C LYS A 105 -18.80 -53.23 -19.44
N ALA A 106 -19.45 -52.42 -20.30
CA ALA A 106 -20.42 -52.93 -21.25
C ALA A 106 -19.80 -53.93 -22.24
N ARG A 107 -18.60 -53.62 -22.79
CA ARG A 107 -17.85 -54.55 -23.66
C ARG A 107 -17.42 -55.81 -22.91
N TYR A 108 -17.02 -55.67 -21.65
CA TYR A 108 -16.66 -56.79 -20.79
C TYR A 108 -17.84 -57.75 -20.62
N GLU A 109 -19.03 -57.23 -20.31
CA GLU A 109 -20.26 -58.00 -20.21
C GLU A 109 -20.68 -58.62 -21.56
N GLU A 110 -20.55 -57.90 -22.67
CA GLU A 110 -20.83 -58.44 -24.01
C GLU A 110 -19.94 -59.66 -24.34
N LEU A 111 -18.65 -59.58 -23.99
CA LEU A 111 -17.68 -60.66 -24.16
C LEU A 111 -18.03 -61.85 -23.26
N LEU A 112 -18.43 -61.59 -22.00
CA LEU A 112 -18.83 -62.60 -21.03
C LEU A 112 -20.10 -63.35 -21.47
N ASN A 113 -21.05 -62.62 -22.05
CA ASN A 113 -22.32 -63.17 -22.55
C ASN A 113 -22.18 -63.83 -23.94
N GLY A 114 -20.99 -63.84 -24.53
CA GLY A 114 -20.76 -64.42 -25.86
C GLY A 114 -21.51 -63.71 -27.00
N SER A 115 -21.92 -62.45 -26.79
CA SER A 115 -22.70 -61.67 -27.76
C SER A 115 -21.84 -61.02 -28.85
N THR A 116 -20.51 -61.14 -28.75
CA THR A 116 -19.56 -60.60 -29.73
C THR A 116 -19.61 -61.41 -31.03
N SER A 117 -19.83 -60.72 -32.16
CA SER A 117 -19.79 -61.38 -33.47
C SER A 117 -18.37 -61.87 -33.78
N LEU A 118 -18.27 -63.12 -34.22
CA LEU A 118 -17.02 -63.82 -34.54
C LEU A 118 -16.17 -63.16 -35.64
N ASP A 119 -16.71 -62.18 -36.37
CA ASP A 119 -16.06 -61.47 -37.48
C ASP A 119 -15.19 -60.27 -37.04
N SER A 120 -15.22 -59.89 -35.75
CA SER A 120 -14.51 -58.70 -35.27
C SER A 120 -13.11 -59.00 -34.70
N ILE A 121 -12.68 -60.26 -34.70
CA ILE A 121 -11.31 -60.63 -34.32
C ILE A 121 -10.44 -60.43 -35.56
N PRO A 122 -9.48 -59.47 -35.57
CA PRO A 122 -8.55 -59.36 -36.66
C PRO A 122 -7.67 -60.61 -36.63
N VAL A 123 -8.03 -61.57 -37.48
CA VAL A 123 -7.10 -62.59 -37.93
C VAL A 123 -5.98 -61.79 -38.60
N ILE A 124 -4.81 -61.77 -37.98
CA ILE A 124 -3.59 -61.36 -38.66
C ILE A 124 -3.40 -62.43 -39.75
N SER A 125 -4.03 -62.18 -40.89
CA SER A 125 -3.75 -62.89 -42.12
C SER A 125 -2.43 -62.32 -42.62
N ASP A 126 -1.33 -62.92 -42.13
CA ASP A 126 -0.10 -62.91 -42.91
C ASP A 126 -0.41 -63.65 -44.20
N ASP A 127 -0.46 -62.87 -45.27
CA ASP A 127 -0.57 -63.31 -46.65
C ASP A 127 0.70 -64.11 -46.97
N ASP A 128 0.58 -65.44 -47.02
CA ASP A 128 1.35 -66.20 -47.97
C ASP A 128 0.44 -67.27 -48.58
N ARG A 129 0.20 -67.10 -49.89
CA ARG A 129 -0.78 -67.86 -50.65
C ARG A 129 -0.25 -69.26 -50.99
N ALA A 130 -1.23 -70.12 -51.22
CA ALA A 130 -1.19 -71.33 -52.05
C ALA A 130 -0.62 -72.60 -51.40
N HIS A 131 -1.52 -73.42 -50.85
CA HIS A 131 -1.69 -74.78 -51.35
C HIS A 131 -3.04 -75.36 -50.91
N ASP A 132 -3.85 -75.71 -51.91
CA ASP A 132 -4.55 -77.00 -52.02
C ASP A 132 -4.76 -77.79 -50.71
N ASP A 133 -5.94 -77.66 -50.10
CA ASP A 133 -6.65 -78.77 -49.42
C ASP A 133 -8.02 -78.28 -48.90
N LEU A 134 -9.04 -78.41 -49.74
CA LEU A 134 -10.45 -78.26 -49.33
C LEU A 134 -10.89 -79.34 -48.31
N ASP A 135 -10.07 -80.35 -48.04
CA ASP A 135 -10.28 -81.39 -47.03
C ASP A 135 -9.78 -81.01 -45.61
N SER A 136 -8.97 -79.95 -45.48
CA SER A 136 -8.37 -79.57 -44.19
C SER A 136 -9.20 -78.58 -43.37
N ALA A 137 -10.05 -77.76 -44.02
CA ALA A 137 -10.91 -76.78 -43.34
C ALA A 137 -12.01 -77.41 -42.46
N GLY A 138 -12.32 -78.70 -42.67
CA GLY A 138 -13.21 -79.51 -41.83
C GLY A 138 -12.49 -80.51 -40.92
N SER A 139 -11.15 -80.57 -40.98
CA SER A 139 -10.37 -81.53 -40.22
C SER A 139 -10.49 -81.25 -38.72
N ARG A 140 -10.55 -82.33 -37.92
CA ARG A 140 -10.58 -82.26 -36.46
C ARG A 140 -9.42 -81.43 -35.91
N GLU A 141 -8.24 -81.52 -36.50
CA GLU A 141 -7.06 -80.78 -36.06
C GLU A 141 -7.21 -79.27 -36.32
N TYR A 142 -7.76 -78.89 -37.48
CA TYR A 142 -8.07 -77.50 -37.80
C TYR A 142 -9.12 -76.91 -36.84
N LEU A 143 -10.17 -77.66 -36.49
CA LEU A 143 -11.14 -77.26 -35.48
C LEU A 143 -10.52 -77.09 -34.08
N ILE A 144 -9.59 -77.98 -33.70
CA ILE A 144 -8.84 -77.87 -32.44
C ILE A 144 -7.97 -76.61 -32.45
N GLN A 145 -7.27 -76.32 -33.54
CA GLN A 145 -6.42 -75.12 -33.64
C GLN A 145 -7.25 -73.84 -33.62
N ARG A 146 -8.36 -73.78 -34.36
CA ARG A 146 -9.29 -72.64 -34.36
C ARG A 146 -9.87 -72.39 -32.97
N ARG A 147 -10.25 -73.45 -32.24
CA ARG A 147 -10.71 -73.36 -30.85
C ARG A 147 -9.60 -72.81 -29.94
N ARG A 148 -8.35 -73.28 -30.06
CA ARG A 148 -7.23 -72.78 -29.28
C ARG A 148 -7.00 -71.29 -29.52
N ASN A 149 -6.93 -70.88 -30.79
CA ASN A 149 -6.75 -69.47 -31.17
C ASN A 149 -7.89 -68.59 -30.64
N TYR A 150 -9.13 -69.06 -30.70
CA TYR A 150 -10.29 -68.35 -30.15
C TYR A 150 -10.16 -68.13 -28.64
N LEU A 151 -9.83 -69.20 -27.89
CA LEU A 151 -9.67 -69.10 -26.43
C LEU A 151 -8.50 -68.19 -26.03
N GLU A 152 -7.40 -68.23 -26.79
CA GLU A 152 -6.26 -67.34 -26.55
C GLU A 152 -6.61 -65.87 -26.82
N ASN A 153 -7.32 -65.58 -27.92
CA ASN A 153 -7.75 -64.23 -28.25
C ASN A 153 -8.79 -63.69 -27.26
N LEU A 154 -9.65 -64.57 -26.73
CA LEU A 154 -10.60 -64.25 -25.68
C LEU A 154 -9.88 -63.85 -24.38
N ASP A 155 -8.91 -64.65 -23.94
CA ASP A 155 -8.07 -64.36 -22.77
C ASP A 155 -7.30 -63.04 -22.93
N LYS A 156 -6.71 -62.79 -24.09
CA LYS A 156 -6.05 -61.51 -24.42
C LYS A 156 -7.02 -60.32 -24.34
N SER A 157 -8.26 -60.51 -24.80
CA SER A 157 -9.28 -59.45 -24.78
C SER A 157 -9.69 -59.09 -23.35
N PHE A 158 -9.93 -60.09 -22.50
CA PHE A 158 -10.21 -59.85 -21.07
C PHE A 158 -9.05 -59.16 -20.37
N LYS A 159 -7.82 -59.65 -20.53
CA LYS A 159 -6.62 -59.02 -19.95
C LYS A 159 -6.44 -57.57 -20.37
N ARG A 160 -6.78 -57.23 -21.62
CA ARG A 160 -6.76 -55.84 -22.09
C ARG A 160 -7.81 -54.99 -21.37
N LEU A 161 -9.06 -55.46 -21.28
CA LEU A 161 -10.13 -54.73 -20.59
C LEU A 161 -9.82 -54.57 -19.09
N ASP A 162 -9.26 -55.59 -18.44
CA ASP A 162 -8.80 -55.51 -17.04
C ASP A 162 -7.73 -54.43 -16.86
N GLY A 163 -6.76 -54.38 -17.78
CA GLY A 163 -5.70 -53.36 -17.78
C GLY A 163 -6.25 -51.94 -17.98
N GLU A 164 -7.23 -51.77 -18.88
CA GLU A 164 -7.92 -50.50 -19.11
C GLU A 164 -8.71 -50.05 -17.86
N LEU A 165 -9.48 -50.96 -17.24
CA LEU A 165 -10.23 -50.68 -16.01
C LEU A 165 -9.31 -50.30 -14.85
N PHE A 166 -8.20 -51.03 -14.66
CA PHE A 166 -7.21 -50.70 -13.63
C PHE A 166 -6.58 -49.32 -13.86
N SER A 167 -6.29 -48.99 -15.12
CA SER A 167 -5.75 -47.68 -15.49
C SER A 167 -6.72 -46.54 -15.18
N ILE A 168 -8.01 -46.74 -15.48
CA ILE A 168 -9.07 -45.77 -15.15
C ILE A 168 -9.19 -45.60 -13.63
N GLU A 169 -9.19 -46.69 -12.86
CA GLU A 169 -9.28 -46.63 -11.41
C GLU A 169 -8.13 -45.82 -10.81
N LYS A 170 -6.90 -46.05 -11.29
CA LYS A 170 -5.72 -45.29 -10.87
C LYS A 170 -5.87 -43.80 -11.19
N LEU A 171 -6.23 -43.46 -12.43
CA LEU A 171 -6.44 -42.06 -12.83
C LEU A 171 -7.54 -41.37 -12.02
N ARG A 172 -8.65 -42.07 -11.74
CA ARG A 172 -9.76 -41.55 -10.93
C ARG A 172 -9.33 -41.23 -9.50
N SER A 173 -8.50 -42.09 -8.91
CA SER A 173 -7.93 -41.87 -7.58
C SER A 173 -6.99 -40.65 -7.56
N GLU A 174 -6.10 -40.54 -8.55
CA GLU A 174 -5.17 -39.42 -8.69
C GLU A 174 -5.91 -38.07 -8.86
N LEU A 175 -6.91 -38.02 -9.73
CA LEU A 175 -7.74 -36.83 -9.95
C LEU A 175 -8.55 -36.44 -8.71
N THR A 176 -9.11 -37.42 -8.01
CA THR A 176 -9.86 -37.19 -6.77
C THR A 176 -8.96 -36.60 -5.68
N ARG A 177 -7.75 -37.14 -5.53
CA ARG A 177 -6.73 -36.60 -4.61
C ARG A 177 -6.34 -35.19 -4.99
N ALA A 178 -6.01 -34.94 -6.26
CA ALA A 178 -5.64 -33.61 -6.76
C ALA A 178 -6.76 -32.58 -6.51
N ARG A 179 -8.02 -32.96 -6.72
CA ARG A 179 -9.19 -32.12 -6.39
C ARG A 179 -9.25 -31.80 -4.90
N GLY A 180 -9.00 -32.77 -4.04
CA GLY A 180 -8.92 -32.58 -2.59
C GLY A 180 -7.84 -31.57 -2.19
N GLU A 181 -6.63 -31.70 -2.74
CA GLU A 181 -5.53 -30.77 -2.48
C GLU A 181 -5.86 -29.34 -2.93
N ILE A 182 -6.51 -29.17 -4.09
CA ILE A 182 -6.93 -27.86 -4.59
C ILE A 182 -8.01 -27.25 -3.69
N LEU A 183 -8.95 -28.05 -3.18
CA LEU A 183 -9.98 -27.57 -2.25
C LEU A 183 -9.37 -27.04 -0.94
N VAL A 184 -8.37 -27.73 -0.38
CA VAL A 184 -7.62 -27.26 0.79
C VAL A 184 -6.93 -25.93 0.49
N LYS A 185 -6.19 -25.84 -0.62
CA LYS A 185 -5.52 -24.59 -1.04
C LYS A 185 -6.50 -23.44 -1.25
N LYS A 186 -7.70 -23.72 -1.76
CA LYS A 186 -8.77 -22.73 -1.95
C LYS A 186 -9.30 -22.23 -0.61
N ASP A 187 -9.52 -23.12 0.35
CA ASP A 187 -9.96 -22.76 1.71
C ASP A 187 -8.91 -21.91 2.44
N ASP A 188 -7.64 -22.28 2.36
CA ASP A 188 -6.54 -21.51 2.95
C ASP A 188 -6.41 -20.12 2.32
N ALA A 189 -6.59 -20.01 0.99
CA ALA A 189 -6.61 -18.73 0.30
C ALA A 189 -7.78 -17.84 0.76
N LEU A 190 -8.97 -18.39 0.95
CA LEU A 190 -10.14 -17.67 1.46
C LEU A 190 -9.92 -17.15 2.89
N LYS A 191 -9.36 -17.98 3.78
CA LYS A 191 -8.98 -17.54 5.13
C LYS A 191 -7.97 -16.38 5.09
N LYS A 192 -7.01 -16.44 4.16
CA LYS A 192 -6.01 -15.38 4.00
C LYS A 192 -6.62 -14.10 3.46
N ILE A 193 -7.61 -14.17 2.56
CA ILE A 193 -8.37 -13.01 2.09
C ILE A 193 -9.07 -12.32 3.26
N ASN A 194 -9.82 -13.06 4.09
CA ASN A 194 -10.51 -12.48 5.24
C ASN A 194 -9.53 -11.73 6.17
N PHE A 195 -8.36 -12.33 6.43
CA PHE A 195 -7.33 -11.69 7.23
C PHE A 195 -6.81 -10.38 6.61
N LEU A 196 -6.59 -10.36 5.29
CA LEU A 196 -6.13 -9.17 4.57
C LEU A 196 -7.23 -8.10 4.48
N GLU A 197 -8.50 -8.48 4.39
CA GLU A 197 -9.63 -7.55 4.44
C GLU A 197 -9.75 -6.87 5.81
N GLU A 198 -9.64 -7.65 6.89
CA GLU A 198 -9.59 -7.11 8.25
C GLU A 198 -8.39 -6.18 8.46
N ASN A 199 -7.21 -6.57 7.94
CA ASN A 199 -6.02 -5.74 8.00
C ASN A 199 -6.21 -4.44 7.19
N GLY A 200 -6.82 -4.53 6.00
CA GLY A 200 -7.14 -3.37 5.18
C GLY A 200 -8.10 -2.40 5.89
N ALA A 201 -9.11 -2.91 6.59
CA ALA A 201 -10.02 -2.09 7.40
C ALA A 201 -9.27 -1.37 8.53
N ARG A 202 -8.36 -2.06 9.23
CA ARG A 202 -7.53 -1.44 10.28
C ARG A 202 -6.61 -0.35 9.72
N LEU A 203 -5.95 -0.61 8.59
CA LEU A 203 -5.10 0.39 7.93
C LEU A 203 -5.91 1.62 7.52
N LEU A 204 -7.14 1.45 7.03
CA LEU A 204 -8.03 2.56 6.69
C LEU A 204 -8.40 3.40 7.91
N ASP A 205 -8.69 2.77 9.05
CA ASP A 205 -8.98 3.48 10.28
C ASP A 205 -7.74 4.21 10.83
N ASP A 206 -6.55 3.62 10.65
CA ASP A 206 -5.28 4.27 10.98
C ASP A 206 -5.02 5.50 10.10
N VAL A 207 -5.30 5.43 8.79
CA VAL A 207 -5.23 6.60 7.88
C VAL A 207 -6.14 7.71 8.39
N LYS A 208 -7.43 7.41 8.63
CA LYS A 208 -8.40 8.42 9.09
C LYS A 208 -7.95 9.08 10.39
N ARG A 209 -7.43 8.30 11.34
CA ARG A 209 -6.91 8.84 12.61
C ARG A 209 -5.76 9.82 12.37
N VAL A 210 -4.79 9.43 11.55
CA VAL A 210 -3.62 10.25 11.26
C VAL A 210 -3.99 11.50 10.45
N GLU A 211 -4.94 11.40 9.54
CA GLU A 211 -5.49 12.54 8.80
C GLU A 211 -6.20 13.54 9.74
N MET A 212 -6.98 13.06 10.71
CA MET A 212 -7.58 13.94 11.73
C MET A 212 -6.53 14.64 12.59
N GLU A 213 -5.45 13.94 12.99
CA GLU A 213 -4.33 14.57 13.71
C GLU A 213 -3.66 15.67 12.87
N LEU A 214 -3.50 15.44 11.57
CA LEU A 214 -2.94 16.43 10.64
C LEU A 214 -3.85 17.65 10.50
N GLU A 215 -5.15 17.42 10.30
CA GLU A 215 -6.14 18.48 10.16
C GLU A 215 -6.20 19.36 11.42
N SER A 216 -6.20 18.74 12.61
CA SER A 216 -6.12 19.47 13.88
C SER A 216 -4.85 20.32 13.95
N SER A 217 -3.70 19.75 13.59
CA SER A 217 -2.43 20.49 13.62
C SER A 217 -2.40 21.67 12.64
N ASN A 218 -2.93 21.50 11.43
CA ASN A 218 -3.04 22.55 10.43
C ASN A 218 -3.98 23.68 10.90
N ASN A 219 -5.08 23.33 11.57
CA ASN A 219 -5.99 24.31 12.14
C ASN A 219 -5.32 25.16 13.23
N GLU A 220 -4.55 24.52 14.12
CA GLU A 220 -3.77 25.22 15.15
C GLU A 220 -2.69 26.12 14.54
N GLU A 221 -1.96 25.64 13.54
CA GLU A 221 -0.94 26.42 12.84
C GLU A 221 -1.54 27.66 12.16
N ARG A 222 -2.70 27.51 11.51
CA ARG A 222 -3.43 28.63 10.92
C ARG A 222 -3.81 29.68 11.97
N LEU A 223 -4.25 29.26 13.15
CA LEU A 223 -4.56 30.19 14.25
C LEU A 223 -3.31 30.93 14.74
N LEU A 224 -2.19 30.22 14.88
CA LEU A 224 -0.91 30.81 15.25
C LEU A 224 -0.45 31.86 14.24
N ILE A 225 -0.49 31.53 12.94
CA ILE A 225 -0.09 32.46 11.87
C ILE A 225 -0.99 33.71 11.88
N ASN A 226 -2.31 33.54 12.02
CA ASN A 226 -3.23 34.67 12.07
C ASN A 226 -2.96 35.60 13.26
N GLU A 227 -2.70 35.05 14.44
CA GLU A 227 -2.38 35.84 15.62
C GLU A 227 -1.01 36.52 15.49
N PHE A 228 -0.02 35.83 14.93
CA PHE A 228 1.30 36.41 14.66
C PHE A 228 1.19 37.61 13.70
N MET A 229 0.45 37.46 12.60
CA MET A 229 0.18 38.54 11.65
C MET A 229 -0.51 39.73 12.32
N ARG A 230 -1.48 39.48 13.21
CA ARG A 230 -2.16 40.53 13.97
C ARG A 230 -1.19 41.30 14.87
N LEU A 231 -0.30 40.60 15.57
CA LEU A 231 0.71 41.20 16.45
C LEU A 231 1.73 42.02 15.68
N VAL A 232 2.24 41.50 14.56
CA VAL A 232 3.19 42.21 13.68
C VAL A 232 2.56 43.50 13.15
N ASN A 233 1.34 43.43 12.60
CA ASN A 233 0.63 44.60 12.09
C ASN A 233 0.32 45.63 13.20
N GLY A 234 0.09 45.18 14.43
CA GLY A 234 -0.09 46.06 15.58
C GLY A 234 1.20 46.79 15.95
N ALA A 235 2.32 46.05 16.00
CA ALA A 235 3.64 46.61 16.31
C ALA A 235 4.08 47.62 15.24
N GLU A 236 3.90 47.31 13.96
CA GLU A 236 4.22 48.20 12.84
C GLU A 236 3.49 49.54 12.97
N LYS A 237 2.16 49.51 13.19
CA LYS A 237 1.34 50.72 13.38
C LYS A 237 1.74 51.56 14.59
N THR A 238 2.28 50.94 15.63
CA THR A 238 2.76 51.67 16.83
C THR A 238 4.14 52.28 16.66
N LEU A 239 4.92 51.82 15.68
CA LEU A 239 6.26 52.32 15.36
C LEU A 239 6.24 53.36 14.24
N GLU A 240 5.13 53.46 13.51
CA GLU A 240 4.91 54.47 12.47
C GLU A 240 4.79 55.88 13.11
N ILE A 241 5.77 56.73 12.83
CA ILE A 241 5.76 58.16 13.19
C ILE A 241 5.26 58.97 12.00
N SER A 242 4.61 60.12 12.26
CA SER A 242 4.13 60.95 11.15
C SER A 242 5.31 61.51 10.35
N ASP A 243 5.13 61.62 9.04
CA ASP A 243 6.15 62.15 8.12
C ASP A 243 6.72 63.50 8.57
N GLU A 244 5.89 64.34 9.19
CA GLU A 244 6.29 65.64 9.72
C GLU A 244 7.23 65.51 10.94
N ILE A 245 6.95 64.57 11.86
CA ILE A 245 7.80 64.31 13.01
C ILE A 245 9.08 63.59 12.59
N ASP A 246 9.00 62.66 11.64
CA ASP A 246 10.15 61.98 11.04
C ASP A 246 11.11 62.99 10.39
N HIS A 247 10.56 63.90 9.57
CA HIS A 247 11.33 64.98 8.97
C HIS A 247 11.98 65.89 10.01
N ILE A 248 11.27 66.26 11.08
CA ILE A 248 11.83 67.05 12.19
C ILE A 248 12.98 66.30 12.87
N LEU A 249 12.76 65.05 13.29
CA LEU A 249 13.76 64.26 13.99
C LEU A 249 15.03 64.11 13.16
N PHE A 250 14.91 63.68 11.90
CA PHE A 250 16.08 63.41 11.05
C PHE A 250 16.74 64.67 10.50
N THR A 251 16.00 65.74 10.19
CA THR A 251 16.62 66.99 9.69
C THR A 251 17.41 67.71 10.78
N TYR A 252 16.87 67.77 12.00
CA TYR A 252 17.58 68.39 13.13
C TYR A 252 18.76 67.53 13.61
N LEU A 253 18.62 66.19 13.63
CA LEU A 253 19.75 65.29 13.92
C LEU A 253 20.85 65.41 12.86
N THR A 254 20.51 65.38 11.58
CA THR A 254 21.48 65.55 10.48
C THR A 254 22.23 66.87 10.59
N ALA A 255 21.53 67.96 10.91
CA ALA A 255 22.14 69.28 11.10
C ALA A 255 23.02 69.35 12.37
N ALA A 256 22.62 68.68 13.45
CA ALA A 256 23.39 68.61 14.69
C ALA A 256 24.66 67.76 14.53
N GLU A 257 24.56 66.58 13.91
CA GLU A 257 25.70 65.71 13.60
C GLU A 257 26.67 66.39 12.62
N SER A 258 26.16 67.09 11.60
CA SER A 258 26.99 67.87 10.68
C SER A 258 27.75 69.00 11.39
N LYS A 259 27.12 69.66 12.38
CA LYS A 259 27.77 70.68 13.21
C LYS A 259 28.81 70.10 14.15
N ASP A 260 28.58 68.91 14.70
CA ASP A 260 29.51 68.22 15.60
C ASP A 260 30.73 67.66 14.86
N ILE A 261 30.54 67.24 13.60
CA ILE A 261 31.63 66.89 12.69
C ILE A 261 32.43 68.14 12.30
N ALA A 262 31.75 69.25 12.02
CA ALA A 262 32.40 70.52 11.70
C ALA A 262 33.18 71.12 12.89
N SER A 263 32.69 70.97 14.12
CA SER A 263 33.37 71.42 15.34
C SER A 263 34.57 70.54 15.70
N ARG A 264 34.50 69.23 15.49
CA ARG A 264 35.64 68.31 15.66
C ARG A 264 36.76 68.52 14.64
N ASN A 265 36.43 68.98 13.44
CA ASN A 265 37.41 69.24 12.38
C ASN A 265 38.03 70.65 12.43
N GLN A 266 37.68 71.49 13.42
CA GLN A 266 38.41 72.74 13.66
C GLN A 266 39.75 72.44 14.35
N VAL A 267 40.80 72.33 13.55
CA VAL A 267 42.19 72.38 14.04
C VAL A 267 42.44 73.81 14.55
N PRO A 268 42.97 74.01 15.76
CA PRO A 268 43.31 75.34 16.23
C PRO A 268 44.44 75.89 15.36
N ALA A 269 44.20 77.02 14.70
CA ALA A 269 45.27 77.80 14.08
C ALA A 269 46.19 78.28 15.21
N VAL A 270 47.39 77.72 15.26
CA VAL A 270 48.49 78.21 16.09
C VAL A 270 49.20 79.31 15.28
N ASP A 271 49.41 80.46 15.94
CA ASP A 271 50.11 81.65 15.44
C ASP A 271 51.48 81.36 14.80
#